data_AF-A0A537Q3Y7-F1
#
_entry.id   AF-A0A537Q3Y7-F1
#
_cell.length_a   1.000
_cell.length_b   1.000
_cell.length_c   1.000
_cell.angle_alpha   90.00
_cell.angle_beta   90.00
_cell.angle_gamma   90.00
#
_symmetry.space_group_name_H-M   'P 1'
#
loop_
_entity.id
_entity.type
_entity.pdbx_description
1 polymer ?
#
loop_
_entity_poly.entity_id
_entity_poly.type
_entity_poly.pdbx_seq_one_letter_code
_entity_poly.pdbx_strand_id
1 'polypeptide(L)'
;MRMFANLFAAPCIVALLSLAGSPPPALAQQKPADQPAARQPGAKPPAPAPAGKAPIDKFSVVSQAWHRFPGLAVADITFQNGNNFRVRDAVIACEFFDAKGKLLATRGSTVFQSFPPGRKKIDGIEFSLREKNAVPGSCRVISVTTVASPN
;
A
#
# COMPACT_ATOMS: atom_id res chain seq x y z
N MET A 1 44.44 33.74 0.22
CA MET A 1 45.18 33.05 1.30
C MET A 1 44.80 31.59 1.27
N ARG A 2 45.82 30.72 1.18
CA ARG A 2 45.72 29.26 1.20
C ARG A 2 45.56 28.80 2.65
N MET A 3 44.83 27.71 2.88
CA MET A 3 45.25 26.65 3.82
C MET A 3 44.58 25.33 3.43
N PHE A 4 45.42 24.41 2.97
CA PHE A 4 45.18 22.97 2.85
C PHE A 4 45.53 22.31 4.20
N ALA A 5 44.83 21.25 4.59
CA ALA A 5 45.37 20.02 5.21
C ALA A 5 44.19 19.07 5.53
N ASN A 6 44.09 17.83 5.00
CA ASN A 6 44.82 16.59 5.36
C ASN A 6 44.49 16.17 6.83
N LEU A 7 44.19 14.92 7.22
CA LEU A 7 44.38 13.57 6.66
C LEU A 7 43.84 12.52 7.68
N PHE A 8 43.71 11.24 7.25
CA PHE A 8 43.66 9.97 8.02
C PHE A 8 42.35 9.60 8.79
N ALA A 9 41.65 8.51 8.43
CA ALA A 9 41.88 7.05 8.70
C ALA A 9 41.55 6.65 10.16
N ALA A 10 40.92 5.53 10.51
CA ALA A 10 40.49 4.30 9.84
C ALA A 10 39.35 3.64 10.70
N PRO A 11 38.71 2.55 10.23
CA PRO A 11 37.58 1.91 10.90
C PRO A 11 38.03 0.90 11.96
N CYS A 12 37.26 0.75 13.03
CA CYS A 12 37.40 -0.36 13.96
C CYS A 12 36.03 -0.65 14.56
N ILE A 13 35.55 -1.89 14.39
CA ILE A 13 34.63 -2.66 15.23
C ILE A 13 34.04 -3.74 14.31
N VAL A 14 34.69 -4.91 14.28
CA VAL A 14 34.03 -6.16 13.92
C VAL A 14 34.17 -7.04 15.16
N ALA A 15 33.10 -7.11 15.93
CA ALA A 15 33.02 -7.99 17.10
C ALA A 15 32.74 -9.41 16.63
N LEU A 16 33.67 -10.32 16.93
CA LEU A 16 33.47 -11.76 16.87
C LEU A 16 32.47 -12.18 17.95
N LEU A 17 31.42 -12.91 17.56
CA LEU A 17 30.67 -13.79 18.45
C LEU A 17 30.52 -15.15 17.77
N SER A 18 31.41 -16.05 18.20
CA SER A 18 31.40 -17.48 17.91
C SER A 18 30.14 -18.13 18.48
N LEU A 19 29.34 -18.79 17.65
CA LEU A 19 28.39 -19.80 18.11
C LEU A 19 28.94 -21.20 17.82
N ALA A 20 28.91 -21.99 18.89
CA ALA A 20 29.48 -23.31 19.03
C ALA A 20 28.53 -24.41 18.53
N GLY A 21 29.13 -25.54 18.11
CA GLY A 21 28.65 -26.86 18.51
C GLY A 21 27.70 -27.60 17.55
N SER A 22 28.27 -28.49 16.73
CA SER A 22 27.64 -29.76 16.32
C SER A 22 28.33 -30.89 17.10
N PRO A 23 27.63 -31.96 17.55
CA PRO A 23 27.52 -33.17 16.72
C PRO A 23 26.21 -34.00 16.90
N PRO A 24 25.95 -35.01 16.02
CA PRO A 24 24.76 -35.89 16.05
C PRO A 24 25.04 -37.18 16.86
N PRO A 25 24.02 -38.02 17.17
CA PRO A 25 23.55 -39.05 16.22
C PRO A 25 22.02 -39.27 16.22
N ALA A 26 21.48 -39.49 15.02
CA ALA A 26 20.13 -39.98 14.81
C ALA A 26 20.07 -41.48 15.16
N LEU A 27 19.45 -41.79 16.28
CA LEU A 27 18.98 -43.15 16.59
C LEU A 27 17.65 -43.37 15.85
N ALA A 28 17.68 -44.39 14.99
CA ALA A 28 16.52 -44.91 14.30
C ALA A 28 15.42 -45.33 15.29
N GLN A 29 14.20 -44.84 15.08
CA GLN A 29 13.00 -45.53 15.53
C GLN A 29 12.18 -45.95 14.30
N GLN A 30 12.03 -47.26 14.19
CA GLN A 30 11.31 -47.95 13.14
C GLN A 30 9.82 -47.62 13.19
N LYS A 31 9.26 -47.40 12.00
CA LYS A 31 7.82 -47.40 11.73
C LYS A 31 7.29 -48.84 11.74
N PRO A 32 6.17 -49.12 12.43
CA PRO A 32 5.22 -50.12 11.99
C PRO A 32 4.03 -49.44 11.28
N ALA A 33 3.64 -50.02 10.15
CA ALA A 33 2.47 -49.64 9.37
C ALA A 33 1.17 -50.07 10.08
N ASP A 34 0.14 -49.22 10.00
CA ASP A 34 -1.20 -49.50 9.43
C ASP A 34 -2.29 -48.68 10.13
N GLN A 35 -2.78 -47.65 9.43
CA GLN A 35 -4.19 -47.26 9.50
C GLN A 35 -4.55 -46.35 8.32
N PRO A 36 -5.38 -46.80 7.36
CA PRO A 36 -5.98 -45.90 6.40
C PRO A 36 -7.13 -45.15 7.10
N ALA A 37 -6.83 -43.97 7.65
CA ALA A 37 -7.87 -43.03 8.04
C ALA A 37 -8.52 -42.50 6.76
N ALA A 38 -9.80 -42.83 6.59
CA ALA A 38 -10.65 -42.40 5.49
C ALA A 38 -10.55 -40.88 5.28
N ARG A 39 -10.14 -40.48 4.08
CA ARG A 39 -10.17 -39.09 3.61
C ARG A 39 -11.64 -38.72 3.44
N GLN A 40 -12.21 -37.95 4.38
CA GLN A 40 -13.54 -37.37 4.18
C GLN A 40 -13.52 -36.52 2.90
N PRO A 41 -14.37 -36.80 1.90
CA PRO A 41 -14.55 -35.91 0.77
C PRO A 41 -15.52 -34.80 1.18
N GLY A 42 -15.07 -33.55 1.11
CA GLY A 42 -15.97 -32.41 0.94
C GLY A 42 -16.23 -31.57 2.18
N ALA A 43 -15.33 -30.63 2.44
CA ALA A 43 -15.76 -29.27 2.75
C ALA A 43 -15.10 -28.36 1.71
N LYS A 44 -15.84 -28.09 0.62
CA LYS A 44 -15.48 -27.02 -0.31
C LYS A 44 -15.36 -25.74 0.53
N PRO A 45 -14.26 -24.96 0.45
CA PRO A 45 -14.23 -23.63 1.04
C PRO A 45 -15.49 -22.89 0.60
N PRO A 46 -16.21 -22.18 1.51
CA PRO A 46 -17.39 -21.44 1.12
C PRO A 46 -17.04 -20.62 -0.12
N ALA A 47 -17.81 -20.82 -1.19
CA ALA A 47 -17.62 -20.08 -2.42
C ALA A 47 -17.58 -18.59 -2.05
N PRO A 48 -16.62 -17.80 -2.56
CA PRO A 48 -16.63 -16.36 -2.35
C PRO A 48 -18.04 -15.87 -2.64
N ALA A 49 -18.64 -15.16 -1.69
CA ALA A 49 -19.92 -14.52 -1.90
C ALA A 49 -19.85 -13.78 -3.26
N PRO A 50 -20.93 -13.78 -4.06
CA PRO A 50 -20.92 -13.10 -5.35
C PRO A 50 -20.33 -11.72 -5.15
N ALA A 51 -19.29 -11.38 -5.93
CA ALA A 51 -18.71 -10.05 -5.89
C ALA A 51 -19.83 -9.08 -6.28
N GLY A 52 -20.54 -8.55 -5.28
CA GLY A 52 -21.47 -7.47 -5.45
C GLY A 52 -20.74 -6.34 -6.17
N LYS A 53 -21.48 -5.50 -6.91
CA LYS A 53 -20.89 -4.35 -7.60
C LYS A 53 -19.93 -3.63 -6.65
N ALA A 54 -18.71 -3.41 -7.11
CA ALA A 54 -17.67 -2.79 -6.29
C ALA A 54 -18.23 -1.46 -5.72
N PRO A 55 -18.07 -1.16 -4.42
CA PRO A 55 -18.66 0.02 -3.78
C PRO A 55 -18.19 1.38 -4.34
N ILE A 56 -17.30 1.35 -5.32
CA ILE A 56 -16.67 2.50 -5.98
C ILE A 56 -17.72 3.38 -6.67
N ASP A 57 -18.79 2.80 -7.24
CA ASP A 57 -19.82 3.56 -7.95
C ASP A 57 -20.50 4.65 -7.08
N LYS A 58 -20.48 4.46 -5.77
CA LYS A 58 -21.01 5.41 -4.78
C LYS A 58 -19.90 6.06 -3.95
N PHE A 59 -18.64 5.93 -4.32
CA PHE A 59 -17.52 6.55 -3.62
C PHE A 59 -16.62 7.32 -4.60
N SER A 60 -16.59 8.64 -4.49
CA SER A 60 -15.96 9.51 -5.49
C SER A 60 -15.15 10.65 -4.88
N VAL A 61 -14.28 11.23 -5.72
CA VAL A 61 -13.61 12.51 -5.44
C VAL A 61 -14.58 13.64 -5.82
N VAL A 62 -14.84 14.56 -4.90
CA VAL A 62 -15.73 15.73 -5.11
C VAL A 62 -14.93 16.99 -5.40
N SER A 63 -13.83 17.18 -4.67
CA SER A 63 -12.95 18.32 -4.86
C SER A 63 -11.54 17.94 -4.46
N GLN A 64 -10.59 18.70 -5.01
CA GLN A 64 -9.18 18.50 -4.82
C GLN A 64 -8.45 19.83 -4.90
N ALA A 65 -7.47 20.02 -4.04
CA ALA A 65 -6.51 21.12 -4.09
C ALA A 65 -5.09 20.55 -4.10
N TRP A 66 -4.16 21.26 -4.72
CA TRP A 66 -2.79 20.79 -4.94
C TRP A 66 -1.77 21.76 -4.36
N HIS A 67 -0.76 21.18 -3.72
CA HIS A 67 0.44 21.86 -3.23
C HIS A 67 1.67 21.25 -3.91
N ARG A 68 2.64 22.08 -4.26
CA ARG A 68 3.89 21.63 -4.91
C ARG A 68 5.07 21.82 -3.99
N PHE A 69 5.86 20.77 -3.88
CA PHE A 69 7.15 20.76 -3.18
C PHE A 69 8.23 20.20 -4.12
N PRO A 70 9.52 20.41 -3.83
CA PRO A 70 10.60 19.82 -4.62
C PRO A 70 10.48 18.29 -4.69
N GLY A 71 10.20 17.76 -5.88
CA GLY A 71 10.05 16.31 -6.11
C GLY A 71 8.70 15.70 -5.70
N LEU A 72 7.75 16.50 -5.22
CA LEU A 72 6.47 16.04 -4.68
C LEU A 72 5.30 16.91 -5.17
N ALA A 73 4.16 16.26 -5.34
CA ALA A 73 2.86 16.90 -5.43
C ALA A 73 1.99 16.35 -4.30
N VAL A 74 1.37 17.25 -3.54
CA VAL A 74 0.56 16.89 -2.38
C VAL A 74 -0.87 17.33 -2.63
N ALA A 75 -1.82 16.41 -2.51
CA ALA A 75 -3.23 16.67 -2.74
C ALA A 75 -4.01 16.70 -1.43
N ASP A 76 -4.87 17.70 -1.30
CA ASP A 76 -5.96 17.71 -0.33
C ASP A 76 -7.25 17.33 -1.07
N ILE A 77 -7.85 16.19 -0.72
CA ILE A 77 -8.97 15.61 -1.46
C ILE A 77 -10.20 15.49 -0.56
N THR A 78 -11.35 15.96 -1.05
CA THR A 78 -12.64 15.68 -0.43
C THR A 78 -13.31 14.51 -1.14
N PHE A 79 -13.58 13.46 -0.38
CA PHE A 79 -14.29 12.28 -0.83
C PHE A 79 -15.78 12.38 -0.48
N GLN A 80 -16.64 11.82 -1.33
CA GLN A 80 -18.05 11.55 -1.03
C GLN A 80 -18.25 10.05 -0.98
N ASN A 81 -18.75 9.57 0.15
CA ASN A 81 -19.29 8.23 0.30
C ASN A 81 -20.82 8.29 0.27
N GLY A 82 -21.42 7.92 -0.84
CA GLY A 82 -22.87 7.75 -1.03
C GLY A 82 -23.38 6.36 -0.64
N ASN A 83 -22.52 5.47 -0.12
CA ASN A 83 -22.97 4.21 0.47
C ASN A 83 -23.62 4.47 1.84
N ASN A 84 -24.49 3.56 2.27
CA ASN A 84 -25.03 3.54 3.64
C ASN A 84 -24.08 2.84 4.63
N PHE A 85 -22.93 2.36 4.16
CA PHE A 85 -21.89 1.73 4.97
C PHE A 85 -20.56 2.45 4.81
N ARG A 86 -19.65 2.16 5.74
CA ARG A 86 -18.29 2.69 5.77
C ARG A 86 -17.40 1.96 4.76
N VAL A 87 -16.54 2.70 4.07
CA VAL A 87 -15.47 2.14 3.24
C VAL A 87 -14.10 2.51 3.82
N ARG A 88 -13.06 1.83 3.37
CA ARG A 88 -11.68 1.99 3.84
C ARG A 88 -10.70 1.89 2.68
N ASP A 89 -9.50 2.36 2.95
CA ASP A 89 -8.30 2.10 2.14
C ASP A 89 -8.52 2.43 0.67
N ALA A 90 -9.03 3.64 0.43
CA ALA A 90 -9.35 4.10 -0.91
C ALA A 90 -8.08 4.22 -1.74
N VAL A 91 -8.03 3.52 -2.86
CA VAL A 91 -6.95 3.66 -3.84
C VAL A 91 -7.39 4.68 -4.87
N ILE A 92 -6.59 5.72 -5.02
CA ILE A 92 -6.81 6.82 -5.97
C ILE A 92 -5.74 6.80 -7.04
N ALA A 93 -6.10 7.24 -8.24
CA ALA A 93 -5.19 7.47 -9.35
C ALA A 93 -5.34 8.92 -9.82
N CYS A 94 -4.23 9.65 -9.91
CA CYS A 94 -4.20 11.03 -10.37
C CYS A 94 -3.33 11.16 -11.61
N GLU A 95 -3.79 11.98 -12.55
CA GLU A 95 -3.09 12.26 -13.80
C GLU A 95 -2.16 13.47 -13.65
N PHE A 96 -1.01 13.43 -14.32
CA PHE A 96 -0.03 14.50 -14.32
C PHE A 96 0.32 14.82 -15.77
N PHE A 97 0.30 16.10 -16.10
CA PHE A 97 0.46 16.61 -17.46
C PHE A 97 1.72 17.48 -17.57
N ASP A 98 2.22 17.71 -18.77
CA ASP A 98 3.15 18.80 -19.01
C ASP A 98 2.41 20.13 -19.14
N ALA A 99 3.16 21.23 -19.25
CA ALA A 99 2.59 22.57 -19.44
C ALA A 99 1.78 22.74 -20.73
N LYS A 100 1.89 21.80 -21.68
CA LYS A 100 1.15 21.78 -22.95
C LYS A 100 -0.08 20.87 -22.89
N GLY A 101 -0.35 20.24 -21.74
CA GLY A 101 -1.49 19.33 -21.54
C GLY A 101 -1.24 17.90 -22.00
N LYS A 102 -0.01 17.51 -22.35
CA LYS A 102 0.32 16.11 -22.66
C LYS A 102 0.38 15.32 -21.36
N LEU A 103 -0.30 14.17 -21.29
CA LEU A 103 -0.20 13.25 -20.16
C LEU A 103 1.24 12.74 -20.02
N LEU A 104 1.85 12.98 -18.86
CA LEU A 104 3.18 12.51 -18.49
C LEU A 104 3.11 11.19 -17.72
N ALA A 105 2.21 11.11 -16.74
CA ALA A 105 2.07 9.95 -15.88
C ALA A 105 0.70 9.89 -15.21
N THR A 106 0.32 8.68 -14.79
CA THR A 106 -0.75 8.44 -13.83
C THR A 106 -0.12 7.84 -12.58
N ARG A 107 -0.31 8.46 -11.42
CA ARG A 107 0.24 7.98 -10.13
C ARG A 107 -0.88 7.56 -9.20
N GLY A 108 -0.70 6.41 -8.56
CA GLY A 108 -1.62 5.88 -7.57
C GLY A 108 -1.16 6.16 -6.15
N SER A 109 -2.11 6.33 -5.23
CA SER A 109 -1.86 6.35 -3.79
C SER A 109 -3.00 5.65 -3.05
N THR A 110 -2.67 4.96 -1.96
CA THR A 110 -3.67 4.36 -1.07
C THR A 110 -3.86 5.26 0.14
N VAL A 111 -5.10 5.68 0.36
CA VAL A 111 -5.49 6.47 1.51
C VAL A 111 -5.95 5.53 2.62
N PHE A 112 -5.04 5.18 3.54
CA PHE A 112 -5.26 4.29 4.67
C PHE A 112 -6.13 4.93 5.77
N GLN A 113 -7.37 5.23 5.40
CA GLN A 113 -8.35 5.93 6.21
C GLN A 113 -9.69 5.25 6.10
N SER A 114 -10.56 5.52 7.06
CA SER A 114 -11.95 5.10 7.00
C SER A 114 -12.88 6.26 6.64
N PHE A 115 -13.85 5.98 5.78
CA PHE A 115 -14.80 6.94 5.24
C PHE A 115 -16.23 6.54 5.63
N PRO A 116 -16.87 7.20 6.61
CA PRO A 116 -18.28 6.99 6.89
C PRO A 116 -19.14 7.49 5.71
N PRO A 117 -20.44 7.16 5.68
CA PRO A 117 -21.38 7.82 4.77
C PRO A 117 -21.28 9.34 4.89
N GLY A 118 -21.29 10.05 3.75
CA GLY A 118 -21.15 11.51 3.69
C GLY A 118 -19.82 11.99 3.10
N ARG A 119 -19.45 13.25 3.40
CA ARG A 119 -18.21 13.87 2.91
C ARG A 119 -17.09 13.77 3.93
N LYS A 120 -15.87 13.53 3.46
CA LYS A 120 -14.65 13.57 4.30
C LYS A 120 -13.49 14.17 3.52
N LYS A 121 -12.85 15.19 4.07
CA LYS A 121 -11.61 15.77 3.56
C LYS A 121 -10.42 14.98 4.12
N ILE A 122 -9.45 14.69 3.25
CA ILE A 122 -8.15 14.14 3.59
C ILE A 122 -7.11 15.08 3.04
N ASP A 123 -6.22 15.55 3.91
CA ASP A 123 -5.13 16.45 3.54
C ASP A 123 -3.82 15.66 3.41
N GLY A 124 -2.87 16.20 2.64
CA GLY A 124 -1.51 15.67 2.67
C GLY A 124 -1.30 14.37 1.89
N ILE A 125 -2.09 14.08 0.86
CA ILE A 125 -1.89 12.87 0.04
C ILE A 125 -0.71 13.11 -0.91
N GLU A 126 0.40 12.43 -0.68
CA GLU A 126 1.64 12.65 -1.42
C GLU A 126 1.76 11.80 -2.69
N PHE A 127 2.32 12.42 -3.74
CA PHE A 127 2.69 11.78 -4.99
C PHE A 127 4.11 12.19 -5.37
N SER A 128 4.99 11.21 -5.53
CA SER A 128 6.34 11.43 -6.04
C SER A 128 6.31 11.87 -7.50
N LEU A 129 6.92 13.02 -7.78
CA LEU A 129 6.89 13.66 -9.10
C LEU A 129 8.30 14.17 -9.45
N ARG A 130 8.99 13.45 -10.34
CA ARG A 130 10.37 13.78 -10.74
C ARG A 130 10.41 14.93 -11.73
N GLU A 131 9.37 15.07 -12.53
CA GLU A 131 9.21 16.08 -13.56
C GLU A 131 8.91 17.43 -12.92
N LYS A 132 9.92 18.32 -12.90
CA LYS A 132 9.83 19.65 -12.26
C LYS A 132 8.60 20.45 -12.72
N ASN A 133 8.28 20.38 -14.01
CA ASN A 133 7.22 21.17 -14.64
C ASN A 133 5.89 20.41 -14.81
N ALA A 134 5.72 19.26 -14.16
CA ALA A 134 4.46 18.53 -14.27
C ALA A 134 3.32 19.28 -13.57
N VAL A 135 2.18 19.38 -14.24
CA VAL A 135 0.96 20.00 -13.72
C VAL A 135 0.04 18.88 -13.24
N PRO A 136 -0.37 18.88 -11.96
CA PRO A 136 -1.29 17.87 -11.48
C PRO A 136 -2.69 18.07 -12.06
N GLY A 137 -3.32 16.97 -12.45
CA GLY A 137 -4.66 16.93 -13.03
C GLY A 137 -5.71 16.35 -12.08
N SER A 138 -6.73 15.72 -12.65
CA SER A 138 -7.83 15.12 -11.90
C SER A 138 -7.41 13.81 -11.21
N CYS A 139 -8.01 13.56 -10.06
CA CYS A 139 -7.91 12.29 -9.35
C CYS A 139 -9.23 11.53 -9.46
N ARG A 140 -9.14 10.20 -9.54
CA ARG A 140 -10.30 9.31 -9.48
C ARG A 140 -10.04 8.16 -8.51
N VAL A 141 -11.11 7.64 -7.92
CA VAL A 141 -11.05 6.42 -7.12
C VAL A 141 -11.00 5.23 -8.07
N ILE A 142 -10.07 4.31 -7.83
CA ILE A 142 -9.94 3.07 -8.60
C ILE A 142 -10.29 1.83 -7.79
N SER A 143 -10.23 1.88 -6.45
CA SER A 143 -10.75 0.84 -5.57
C SER A 143 -10.98 1.32 -4.14
N VAL A 144 -11.79 0.57 -3.40
CA VAL A 144 -12.03 0.72 -1.96
C VAL A 144 -12.22 -0.65 -1.33
N THR A 145 -11.94 -0.77 -0.04
CA THR A 145 -12.25 -1.96 0.78
C THR A 145 -13.50 -1.69 1.60
N THR A 146 -14.45 -2.63 1.63
CA THR A 146 -15.60 -2.56 2.55
C THR A 146 -15.20 -3.06 3.93
N VAL A 147 -15.67 -2.41 4.99
CA VAL A 147 -15.79 -3.13 6.26
C VAL A 147 -16.99 -4.08 6.12
N ALA A 148 -16.74 -5.38 6.17
CA ALA A 148 -17.83 -6.33 6.36
C ALA A 148 -18.61 -5.89 7.61
N SER A 149 -19.94 -5.79 7.50
CA SER A 149 -20.79 -5.49 8.65
C SER A 149 -20.47 -6.50 9.76
N PRO A 150 -20.39 -6.11 11.05
CA PRO A 150 -20.43 -7.10 12.11
C PRO A 150 -21.73 -7.88 11.95
N ASN A 151 -21.61 -9.21 11.87
CA ASN A 151 -22.74 -10.14 11.94
C ASN A 151 -23.40 -10.06 13.31
#